data_AF-A0A7C4HM29-F1
#
_entry.id   AF-A0A7C4HM29-F1
#
_cell.length_a   1.000
_cell.length_b   1.000
_cell.length_c   1.000
_cell.angle_alpha   90.00
_cell.angle_beta   90.00
_cell.angle_gamma   90.00
#
_symmetry.space_group_name_H-M   'P 1'
#
loop_
_entity.id
_entity.type
_entity.pdbx_description
1 polymer ?
#
loop_
_entity_poly.entity_id
_entity_poly.type
_entity_poly.pdbx_seq_one_letter_code
_entity_poly.pdbx_strand_id
1 'polypeptide(L)'
;MARRGKRRIEAGSGSDSTELARRREETMRPWPTLGYDWDTLGMHLVSREAFRQAEEMLRRAVWLNPFEPRFKVHLAWCLCRENRYAEALTWIEQVPADCMTETVADIKRRIRENQDDGKHT
;
A
#
# COMPACT_ATOMS: atom_id res chain seq x y z
N MET A 1 -0.23 -27.66 52.67
CA MET A 1 -1.14 -27.07 51.66
C MET A 1 -0.35 -26.12 50.77
N ALA A 2 0.10 -26.57 49.59
CA ALA A 2 0.90 -25.74 48.68
C ALA A 2 -0.01 -24.86 47.81
N ARG A 3 0.11 -23.53 47.95
CA ARG A 3 -0.62 -22.55 47.12
C ARG A 3 -0.02 -22.60 45.72
N ARG A 4 -0.72 -23.27 44.80
CA ARG A 4 -0.45 -23.22 43.36
C ARG A 4 -0.75 -21.80 42.88
N GLY A 5 0.27 -20.94 42.90
CA GLY A 5 0.21 -19.61 42.34
C GLY A 5 -0.20 -19.71 40.87
N LYS A 6 -1.45 -19.36 40.58
CA LYS A 6 -1.91 -19.18 39.21
C LYS A 6 -1.08 -18.03 38.63
N ARG A 7 -0.07 -18.34 37.82
CA ARG A 7 0.57 -17.36 36.94
C ARG A 7 -0.55 -16.83 36.05
N ARG A 8 -1.02 -15.63 36.36
CA ARG A 8 -1.89 -14.85 35.51
C ARG A 8 -1.07 -14.58 34.26
N ILE A 9 -1.38 -15.31 33.18
CA ILE A 9 -0.92 -14.92 31.86
C ILE A 9 -1.67 -13.63 31.59
N GLU A 10 -0.99 -12.51 31.87
CA GLU A 10 -1.46 -11.21 31.41
C GLU A 10 -1.49 -11.32 29.89
N ALA A 11 -2.70 -11.26 29.34
CA ALA A 11 -2.92 -11.24 27.92
C ALA A 11 -2.11 -10.07 27.38
N GLY A 12 -0.99 -10.39 26.72
CA GLY A 12 -0.17 -9.42 26.01
C GLY A 12 -1.11 -8.58 25.16
N SER A 13 -0.96 -7.26 25.31
CA SER A 13 -1.79 -6.27 24.65
C SER A 13 -2.02 -6.63 23.18
N GLY A 14 -3.20 -6.34 22.63
CA GLY A 14 -3.49 -6.60 21.20
C GLY A 14 -2.48 -5.97 20.22
N SER A 15 -1.60 -5.07 20.70
CA SER A 15 -0.47 -4.52 19.96
C SER A 15 0.68 -5.50 19.74
N ASP A 16 0.91 -6.45 20.66
CA ASP A 16 1.97 -7.46 20.52
C ASP A 16 1.59 -8.53 19.49
N SER A 17 0.30 -8.85 19.37
CA SER A 17 -0.18 -9.84 18.40
C SER A 17 -0.17 -9.30 16.98
N THR A 18 -0.51 -8.02 16.77
CA THR A 18 -0.43 -7.36 15.46
C THR A 18 1.01 -7.14 15.00
N GLU A 19 1.90 -6.71 15.90
CA GLU A 19 3.32 -6.55 15.62
C GLU A 19 3.99 -7.90 15.31
N LEU A 20 3.63 -8.98 16.03
CA LEU A 20 4.11 -10.32 15.74
C LEU A 20 3.59 -10.84 14.40
N ALA A 21 2.33 -10.55 14.05
CA ALA A 21 1.77 -10.90 12.75
C ALA A 21 2.50 -10.17 11.61
N ARG A 22 2.77 -8.86 11.77
CA ARG A 22 3.56 -8.07 10.84
C ARG A 22 4.96 -8.63 10.64
N ARG A 23 5.67 -8.96 11.73
CA ARG A 23 7.01 -9.56 11.66
C ARG A 23 7.02 -10.93 10.98
N ARG A 24 6.00 -11.75 11.26
CA ARG A 24 5.84 -13.05 10.59
C ARG A 24 5.58 -12.86 9.10
N GLU A 25 4.71 -11.94 8.73
CA GLU A 25 4.42 -11.61 7.36
C GLU A 25 5.67 -11.10 6.62
N GLU A 26 6.44 -10.22 7.26
CA GLU A 26 7.73 -9.75 6.75
C GLU A 26 8.73 -10.87 6.52
N THR A 27 8.82 -11.83 7.45
CA THR A 27 9.69 -13.01 7.33
C THR A 27 9.22 -13.96 6.22
N MET A 28 7.91 -13.98 5.95
CA MET A 28 7.28 -14.85 4.96
C MET A 28 7.16 -14.22 3.57
N ARG A 29 7.54 -12.94 3.41
CA ARG A 29 7.60 -12.33 2.08
C ARG A 29 8.64 -13.07 1.25
N PRO A 30 8.27 -13.58 0.07
CA PRO A 30 9.23 -14.03 -0.93
C PRO A 30 10.23 -12.91 -1.28
N TRP A 31 11.23 -13.27 -2.07
CA TRP A 31 12.26 -12.36 -2.58
C TRP A 31 11.67 -11.00 -3.04
N PRO A 32 12.08 -9.86 -2.44
CA PRO A 32 11.51 -8.54 -2.74
C PRO A 32 11.61 -8.14 -4.21
N THR A 33 12.60 -8.69 -4.93
CA THR A 33 12.82 -8.46 -6.36
C THR A 33 11.67 -8.93 -7.24
N LEU A 34 10.88 -9.91 -6.79
CA LEU A 34 9.67 -10.35 -7.51
C LEU A 34 8.64 -9.21 -7.63
N GLY A 35 8.69 -8.22 -6.74
CA GLY A 35 7.79 -7.06 -6.79
C GLY A 35 7.84 -6.33 -8.14
N TYR A 36 9.00 -6.29 -8.80
CA TYR A 36 9.15 -5.62 -10.10
C TYR A 36 8.39 -6.34 -11.24
N ASP A 37 8.27 -7.66 -11.18
CA ASP A 37 7.51 -8.44 -12.16
C ASP A 37 6.00 -8.14 -12.01
N TRP A 38 5.52 -8.12 -10.77
CA TRP A 38 4.13 -7.77 -10.46
C TRP A 38 3.83 -6.30 -10.81
N ASP A 39 4.77 -5.39 -10.58
CA ASP A 39 4.65 -3.99 -10.96
C ASP A 39 4.54 -3.82 -12.48
N THR A 40 5.41 -4.51 -13.23
CA THR A 40 5.41 -4.48 -14.70
C THR A 40 4.09 -5.02 -15.25
N LEU A 41 3.61 -6.15 -14.72
CA LEU A 41 2.32 -6.72 -15.10
C LEU A 41 1.16 -5.77 -14.74
N GLY A 42 1.19 -5.17 -13.55
CA GLY A 42 0.21 -4.18 -13.11
C GLY A 42 0.13 -3.00 -14.06
N MET A 43 1.27 -2.41 -14.42
CA MET A 43 1.33 -1.29 -15.36
C MET A 43 0.92 -1.67 -16.79
N HIS A 44 1.22 -2.90 -17.22
CA HIS A 44 0.66 -3.44 -18.47
C HIS A 44 -0.88 -3.47 -18.41
N LEU A 45 -1.48 -3.95 -17.33
CA LEU A 45 -2.93 -3.98 -17.14
C LEU A 45 -3.54 -2.56 -17.06
N VAL A 46 -2.83 -1.59 -16.45
CA VAL A 46 -3.25 -0.17 -16.48
C VAL A 46 -3.31 0.36 -17.93
N SER A 47 -2.33 0.01 -18.77
CA SER A 47 -2.33 0.40 -20.19
C SER A 47 -3.50 -0.21 -20.98
N ARG A 48 -4.05 -1.32 -20.49
CA ARG A 48 -5.21 -2.03 -21.04
C ARG A 48 -6.53 -1.62 -20.38
N GLU A 49 -6.49 -0.63 -19.49
CA GLU A 49 -7.63 -0.14 -18.70
C GLU A 49 -8.30 -1.21 -17.81
N ALA A 50 -7.58 -2.31 -17.54
CA ALA A 50 -8.01 -3.38 -16.64
C ALA A 50 -7.70 -3.01 -15.17
N PHE A 51 -8.27 -1.91 -14.67
CA PHE A 51 -7.83 -1.27 -13.42
C PHE A 51 -7.95 -2.18 -12.19
N ARG A 52 -9.03 -2.95 -12.06
CA ARG A 52 -9.20 -3.86 -10.92
C ARG A 52 -8.10 -4.92 -10.85
N GLN A 53 -7.77 -5.55 -11.98
CA GLN A 53 -6.69 -6.54 -12.05
C GLN A 53 -5.33 -5.88 -11.85
N ALA A 54 -5.13 -4.69 -12.43
CA ALA A 54 -3.91 -3.91 -12.24
C ALA A 54 -3.66 -3.60 -10.76
N GLU A 55 -4.69 -3.15 -10.04
CA GLU A 55 -4.63 -2.89 -8.61
C GLU A 55 -4.19 -4.12 -7.81
N GLU A 56 -4.77 -5.29 -8.11
CA GLU A 56 -4.38 -6.55 -7.45
C GLU A 56 -2.88 -6.84 -7.61
N MET A 57 -2.34 -6.65 -8.82
CA MET A 57 -0.90 -6.87 -9.09
C MET A 57 -0.03 -5.81 -8.38
N LEU A 58 -0.43 -4.54 -8.42
CA LEU A 58 0.32 -3.44 -7.81
C LEU A 58 0.31 -3.54 -6.27
N ARG A 59 -0.80 -3.94 -5.67
CA ARG A 59 -0.86 -4.24 -4.23
C ARG A 59 0.04 -5.42 -3.87
N ARG A 60 0.16 -6.42 -4.75
CA ARG A 60 1.11 -7.52 -4.54
C ARG A 60 2.55 -7.05 -4.60
N ALA A 61 2.89 -6.14 -5.51
CA ALA A 61 4.21 -5.50 -5.58
C ALA A 61 4.54 -4.75 -4.28
N VAL A 62 3.61 -3.90 -3.80
CA VAL A 62 3.75 -3.18 -2.51
C VAL A 62 3.91 -4.16 -1.35
N TRP A 63 3.15 -5.25 -1.32
CA TRP A 63 3.27 -6.26 -0.27
C TRP A 63 4.63 -6.98 -0.30
N LEU A 64 5.16 -7.28 -1.49
CA LEU A 64 6.47 -7.94 -1.64
C LEU A 64 7.62 -7.03 -1.22
N ASN A 65 7.53 -5.74 -1.55
CA ASN A 65 8.52 -4.74 -1.13
C ASN A 65 7.84 -3.39 -0.80
N PRO A 66 7.50 -3.14 0.47
CA PRO A 66 6.85 -1.89 0.87
C PRO A 66 7.79 -0.68 0.89
N PHE A 67 9.10 -0.91 0.76
CA PHE A 67 10.12 0.14 0.78
C PHE A 67 10.44 0.69 -0.62
N GLU A 68 10.00 0.02 -1.69
CA GLU A 68 10.13 0.53 -3.06
C GLU A 68 9.06 1.60 -3.34
N PRO A 69 9.43 2.89 -3.47
CA PRO A 69 8.45 3.95 -3.63
C PRO A 69 7.66 3.84 -4.93
N ARG A 70 8.27 3.28 -5.99
CA ARG A 70 7.65 3.13 -7.31
C ARG A 70 6.33 2.38 -7.28
N PHE A 71 6.25 1.31 -6.49
CA PHE A 71 5.06 0.47 -6.42
C PHE A 71 3.86 1.24 -5.84
N LYS A 72 4.11 2.12 -4.86
CA LYS A 72 3.07 3.00 -4.29
C LYS A 72 2.63 4.06 -5.30
N VAL A 73 3.57 4.63 -6.06
CA VAL A 73 3.27 5.61 -7.12
C VAL A 73 2.41 4.99 -8.22
N HIS A 74 2.77 3.80 -8.70
CA HIS A 74 1.99 3.09 -9.72
C HIS A 74 0.60 2.67 -9.20
N LEU A 75 0.50 2.19 -7.96
CA LEU A 75 -0.78 1.90 -7.32
C LEU A 75 -1.67 3.15 -7.24
N ALA A 76 -1.11 4.28 -6.77
CA ALA A 76 -1.84 5.54 -6.72
C ALA A 76 -2.26 6.04 -8.10
N TRP A 77 -1.42 5.87 -9.12
CA TRP A 77 -1.76 6.18 -10.51
C TRP A 77 -2.93 5.33 -11.00
N CYS A 78 -2.90 4.02 -10.75
CA CYS A 78 -4.00 3.10 -11.08
C CYS A 78 -5.32 3.53 -10.40
N LEU A 79 -5.28 3.87 -9.12
CA LEU A 79 -6.44 4.34 -8.36
C LEU A 79 -6.98 5.68 -8.91
N CYS A 80 -6.11 6.60 -9.33
CA CYS A 80 -6.53 7.84 -9.99
C CYS A 80 -7.21 7.59 -11.34
N ARG A 81 -6.80 6.56 -12.09
CA ARG A 81 -7.46 6.16 -13.34
C ARG A 81 -8.86 5.59 -13.10
N GLU A 82 -9.10 5.03 -11.91
CA GLU A 82 -10.39 4.53 -11.46
C GLU A 82 -11.20 5.57 -10.66
N ASN A 83 -10.78 6.85 -10.65
CA ASN A 83 -11.41 7.95 -9.89
C ASN A 83 -11.42 7.76 -8.35
N ARG A 84 -10.61 6.84 -7.81
CA ARG A 84 -10.47 6.60 -6.36
C ARG A 84 -9.42 7.50 -5.74
N TYR A 85 -9.65 8.81 -5.84
CA TYR A 85 -8.68 9.85 -5.48
C TYR A 85 -8.30 9.88 -3.99
N ALA A 86 -9.26 9.62 -3.09
CA ALA A 86 -8.99 9.60 -1.65
C ALA A 86 -7.98 8.51 -1.26
N GLU A 87 -8.14 7.31 -1.82
CA GLU A 87 -7.23 6.19 -1.55
C GLU A 87 -5.89 6.36 -2.25
N ALA A 88 -5.88 6.93 -3.46
CA ALA A 88 -4.64 7.28 -4.16
C ALA A 88 -3.78 8.25 -3.32
N LEU A 89 -4.40 9.24 -2.67
CA LEU A 89 -3.71 10.20 -1.81
C LEU A 89 -3.02 9.50 -0.63
N THR A 90 -3.72 8.56 0.03
CA THR A 90 -3.15 7.79 1.15
C THR A 90 -1.90 7.01 0.75
N TRP A 91 -1.82 6.51 -0.49
CA TRP A 91 -0.62 5.83 -1.00
C TRP A 91 0.50 6.79 -1.33
N ILE A 92 0.17 7.95 -1.90
CA ILE A 92 1.13 9.01 -2.23
C ILE A 92 1.77 9.61 -0.98
N GLU A 93 1.04 9.74 0.12
CA GLU A 93 1.57 10.25 1.39
C GLU A 93 2.62 9.32 2.02
N GLN A 94 2.63 8.04 1.64
CA GLN A 94 3.63 7.06 2.07
C GLN A 94 4.89 7.04 1.20
N VAL A 95 4.95 7.85 0.14
CA VAL A 95 6.12 7.99 -0.73
C VAL A 95 7.09 9.01 -0.10
N PRO A 96 8.37 8.66 0.12
CA PRO A 96 9.37 9.60 0.61
C PRO A 96 9.45 10.85 -0.27
N ALA A 97 9.56 12.04 0.34
CA ALA A 97 9.45 13.32 -0.37
C ALA A 97 10.57 13.58 -1.40
N ASP A 98 11.71 12.94 -1.22
CA ASP A 98 12.89 12.98 -2.09
C ASP A 98 12.80 12.01 -3.30
N CYS A 99 11.81 11.11 -3.30
CA CYS A 99 11.61 10.12 -4.36
C CYS A 99 10.51 10.55 -5.34
N MET A 100 10.76 10.35 -6.64
CA MET A 100 9.76 10.49 -7.72
C MET A 100 8.97 11.82 -7.67
N THR A 101 9.66 12.92 -7.34
CA THR A 101 9.05 14.21 -7.00
C THR A 101 8.10 14.72 -8.07
N GLU A 102 8.50 14.65 -9.34
CA GLU A 102 7.69 15.11 -10.48
C GLU A 102 6.40 14.29 -10.63
N THR A 103 6.51 12.95 -10.68
CA THR A 103 5.36 12.05 -10.81
C THR A 103 4.41 12.18 -9.62
N VAL A 104 4.93 12.31 -8.40
CA VAL A 104 4.13 12.52 -7.20
C VAL A 104 3.38 13.86 -7.28
N ALA A 105 4.03 14.92 -7.76
CA ALA A 105 3.39 16.22 -7.92
C ALA A 105 2.27 16.19 -8.97
N ASP A 106 2.46 15.47 -10.08
CA ASP A 106 1.44 15.26 -11.11
C ASP A 106 0.21 14.53 -10.55
N ILE A 107 0.41 13.44 -9.82
CA ILE A 107 -0.69 12.70 -9.20
C ILE A 107 -1.43 13.57 -8.18
N LYS A 108 -0.70 14.30 -7.32
CA LYS A 108 -1.32 15.24 -6.36
C LYS A 108 -2.09 16.36 -7.04
N ARG A 109 -1.66 16.81 -8.22
CA ARG A 109 -2.39 17.81 -9.02
C ARG A 109 -3.72 17.23 -9.51
N ARG A 110 -3.67 16.05 -10.13
CA ARG A 110 -4.86 15.35 -10.64
C ARG A 110 -5.88 15.06 -9.53
N ILE A 111 -5.43 14.63 -8.35
CA ILE A 111 -6.29 14.41 -7.18
C ILE A 111 -7.00 15.70 -6.78
N ARG A 112 -6.28 16.83 -6.69
CA ARG A 112 -6.87 18.12 -6.30
C ARG A 112 -7.92 18.59 -7.30
N GLU A 113 -7.59 18.55 -8.60
CA GLU A 113 -8.49 18.97 -9.67
C GLU A 113 -9.84 18.23 -9.59
N ASN A 114 -9.83 16.92 -9.31
CA ASN A 114 -11.05 16.11 -9.27
C ASN A 114 -11.75 16.09 -7.90
N GLN A 115 -11.12 16.61 -6.83
CA GLN A 115 -11.75 16.75 -5.50
C GLN A 115 -12.62 18.00 -5.39
N ASP A 116 -12.39 19.01 -6.21
CA ASP A 116 -13.12 20.28 -6.18
C ASP A 116 -14.40 20.25 -7.05
N ASP A 117 -14.44 19.38 -8.06
CA ASP A 117 -15.63 19.15 -8.90
C ASP A 117 -16.81 18.52 -8.12
N GLY A 118 -16.52 17.72 -7.09
CA GLY A 118 -17.54 17.11 -6.23
C GLY A 118 -18.11 18.02 -5.14
N LYS A 119 -17.61 19.26 -5.00
CA LYS A 119 -18.08 20.22 -3.98
C LYS A 119 -19.12 21.22 -4.50
N HIS A 120 -19.44 21.18 -5.80
CA HIS A 120 -20.32 22.14 -6.48
C HIS A 120 -21.69 21.55 -6.91
N THR A 121 -22.04 20.35 -6.45
CA THR A 121 -23.35 19.71 -6.62
C THR A 121 -23.96 19.39 -5.28
#